data_AF-A0A397RX37-F1
#
_entry.id   AF-A0A397RX37-F1
#
_cell.length_a   1.000
_cell.length_b   1.000
_cell.length_c   1.000
_cell.angle_alpha   90.00
_cell.angle_beta   90.00
_cell.angle_gamma   90.00
#
_symmetry.space_group_name_H-M   'P 1'
#
loop_
_entity.id
_entity.type
_entity.pdbx_description
1 polymer ?
#
loop_
_entity_poly.entity_id
_entity_poly.type
_entity_poly.pdbx_seq_one_letter_code
_entity_poly.pdbx_strand_id
1 'polypeptide(L)'
;MIMWMLSAGVRPYYDKPHDNQLIQEICSGLRPNVISGTPPVFSSLMLQCLDANPSNRPSASYLYECFGNWITAICDDPNPSELSNQFDIAEEIKFANLETLKFNISPCHEGAIYFSRPLLDD
;
A
#
# COMPACT_ATOMS: atom_id res chain seq x y z
N MET A 1 -0.73 -4.07 4.52
CA MET A 1 -0.06 -4.48 3.26
C MET A 1 -0.94 -4.34 2.03
N ILE A 2 -2.22 -4.70 2.08
CA ILE A 2 -3.12 -4.65 0.90
C ILE A 2 -3.19 -3.24 0.29
N MET A 3 -3.38 -2.20 1.11
CA MET A 3 -3.40 -0.80 0.62
C MET A 3 -2.13 -0.41 -0.13
N TRP A 4 -0.96 -0.81 0.39
CA TRP A 4 0.31 -0.54 -0.28
C TRP A 4 0.40 -1.24 -1.64
N MET A 5 0.00 -2.51 -1.71
CA MET A 5 -0.01 -3.29 -2.96
C MET A 5 -0.90 -2.62 -4.03
N LEU A 6 -2.08 -2.12 -3.63
CA LEU A 6 -2.97 -1.40 -4.53
C LEU A 6 -2.34 -0.11 -5.07
N SER A 7 -1.56 0.59 -4.25
CA SER A 7 -0.87 1.80 -4.72
C SER A 7 0.33 1.49 -5.60
N ALA A 8 1.13 0.50 -5.20
CA ALA A 8 2.41 0.15 -5.83
C ALA A 8 2.26 -0.69 -7.11
N GLY A 9 1.15 -1.42 -7.25
CA GLY A 9 0.94 -2.34 -8.38
C GLY A 9 1.84 -3.60 -8.35
N VAL A 10 2.60 -3.80 -7.27
CA VAL A 10 3.51 -4.95 -7.08
C VAL A 10 3.31 -5.58 -5.72
N ARG A 11 3.75 -6.83 -5.57
CA ARG A 11 3.63 -7.54 -4.29
C ARG A 11 4.63 -6.98 -3.27
N PRO A 12 4.29 -6.91 -1.97
CA PRO A 12 5.22 -6.46 -0.94
C PRO A 12 6.49 -7.33 -0.91
N TYR A 13 7.65 -6.69 -0.84
CA TYR A 13 8.96 -7.35 -0.71
C TYR A 13 9.20 -8.42 -1.79
N TYR A 14 8.78 -8.16 -3.02
CA TYR A 14 8.91 -9.10 -4.15
C TYR A 14 10.34 -9.27 -4.64
N ASP A 15 11.20 -8.33 -4.30
CA ASP A 15 12.58 -8.19 -4.77
C ASP A 15 13.60 -8.91 -3.86
N LYS A 16 13.15 -9.58 -2.79
CA LYS A 16 14.01 -10.23 -1.79
C LYS A 16 13.43 -11.56 -1.31
N PRO A 17 14.27 -12.48 -0.77
CA PRO A 17 13.80 -13.74 -0.22
C PRO A 17 12.92 -13.53 1.02
N HIS A 18 11.94 -14.42 1.23
CA HIS A 18 11.07 -14.42 2.41
C HIS A 18 11.60 -15.39 3.46
N ASP A 19 12.74 -15.00 4.02
CA ASP A 19 13.52 -15.76 5.00
C ASP A 19 13.52 -15.09 6.38
N ASN A 20 14.29 -15.67 7.32
CA ASN A 20 14.40 -15.18 8.68
C ASN A 20 14.97 -13.76 8.77
N GLN A 21 15.81 -13.34 7.82
CA GLN A 21 16.35 -11.99 7.80
C GLN A 21 15.24 -10.98 7.50
N LEU A 22 14.41 -11.24 6.49
CA LEU A 22 13.27 -10.35 6.19
C LEU A 22 12.29 -10.26 7.37
N ILE A 23 12.04 -11.38 8.06
CA ILE A 23 11.19 -11.39 9.26
C ILE A 23 11.78 -10.45 10.33
N GLN A 24 13.09 -10.54 10.60
CA GLN A 24 13.77 -9.68 11.56
C GLN A 24 13.72 -8.20 11.16
N GLU A 25 13.94 -7.88 9.88
CA GLU A 25 13.83 -6.52 9.36
C GLU A 25 12.41 -5.95 9.59
N ILE A 26 11.35 -6.72 9.30
CA ILE A 26 9.95 -6.30 9.48
C ILE A 26 9.63 -6.10 10.97
N CYS A 27 10.06 -7.01 11.84
CA CYS A 27 9.93 -6.88 13.29
C CYS A 27 10.68 -5.66 13.83
N SER A 28 11.79 -5.30 13.19
CA SER A 28 12.59 -4.10 13.52
C SER A 28 12.04 -2.81 12.92
N GLY A 29 10.89 -2.86 12.24
CA GLY A 29 10.19 -1.69 11.73
C GLY A 29 10.33 -1.44 10.23
N LEU A 30 10.92 -2.36 9.46
CA LEU A 30 10.91 -2.25 8.00
C LEU A 30 9.47 -2.18 7.49
N ARG A 31 9.14 -1.12 6.75
CA ARG A 31 7.87 -0.93 6.06
C ARG A 31 8.12 -0.52 4.61
N PRO A 32 7.19 -0.80 3.69
CA PRO A 32 7.31 -0.33 2.32
C PRO A 32 7.21 1.20 2.26
N ASN A 33 7.95 1.80 1.32
CA ASN A 33 7.92 3.25 1.09
C ASN A 33 6.61 3.68 0.43
N VAL A 34 6.19 4.92 0.67
CA VAL A 34 5.07 5.54 -0.05
C VAL A 34 5.46 5.71 -1.53
N ILE A 35 4.59 5.27 -2.42
CA ILE A 35 4.83 5.33 -3.87
C ILE A 35 4.41 6.70 -4.40
N SER A 36 5.20 7.27 -5.30
CA SER A 36 4.83 8.52 -6.00
C SER A 36 3.48 8.35 -6.71
N GLY A 37 2.63 9.39 -6.63
CA GLY A 37 1.25 9.30 -7.13
C GLY A 37 0.33 8.45 -6.25
N THR A 38 0.69 8.19 -4.98
CA THR A 38 -0.29 7.75 -3.97
C THR A 38 -1.03 9.00 -3.45
N PRO A 39 -2.38 9.03 -3.41
CA PRO A 39 -3.11 10.13 -2.80
C PRO A 39 -2.67 10.35 -1.35
N PRO A 40 -2.41 11.60 -0.90
CA PRO A 40 -1.92 11.86 0.46
C PRO A 40 -2.81 11.25 1.56
N VAL A 41 -4.13 11.41 1.46
CA VAL A 41 -5.09 10.81 2.41
C VAL A 41 -4.99 9.27 2.46
N PHE A 42 -4.80 8.63 1.30
CA PHE A 42 -4.63 7.18 1.20
C PHE A 42 -3.31 6.73 1.84
N SER A 43 -2.21 7.46 1.56
CA SER A 43 -0.90 7.15 2.12
C SER A 43 -0.86 7.33 3.64
N SER A 44 -1.53 8.35 4.18
CA SER A 44 -1.64 8.59 5.62
C SER A 44 -2.37 7.44 6.31
N LEU A 45 -3.54 7.03 5.77
CA LEU A 45 -4.29 5.90 6.32
C LEU A 45 -3.52 4.58 6.21
N MET A 46 -2.84 4.36 5.07
CA MET A 46 -1.96 3.21 4.88
C MET A 46 -0.85 3.17 5.94
N LEU A 47 -0.18 4.29 6.22
CA LEU A 47 0.89 4.33 7.23
C LEU A 47 0.35 4.05 8.64
N GLN A 48 -0.84 4.54 8.98
CA GLN A 48 -1.51 4.21 10.26
C GLN A 48 -1.81 2.70 10.37
N CYS A 49 -2.27 2.06 9.29
CA CYS A 49 -2.44 0.59 9.27
C CYS A 49 -1.13 -0.18 9.43
N LEU A 50 0.01 0.44 9.11
CA LEU A 50 1.35 -0.16 9.18
C LEU A 50 2.13 0.21 10.44
N ASP A 51 1.51 0.94 11.37
CA ASP A 51 2.15 1.38 12.60
C ASP A 51 2.73 0.16 13.37
N ALA A 52 3.95 0.35 13.86
CA ALA A 52 4.66 -0.65 14.66
C ALA A 52 3.89 -0.96 15.95
N ASN A 53 3.30 0.05 16.57
CA ASN A 53 2.43 -0.09 17.72
C ASN A 53 1.01 -0.51 17.27
N PRO A 54 0.54 -1.72 17.62
CA PRO A 54 -0.80 -2.17 17.25
C PRO A 54 -1.93 -1.26 17.74
N SER A 55 -1.74 -0.56 18.87
CA SER A 55 -2.75 0.34 19.44
C SER A 55 -2.99 1.60 18.62
N ASN A 56 -2.06 1.98 17.74
CA ASN A 56 -2.21 3.11 16.82
C ASN A 56 -2.94 2.72 15.53
N ARG A 57 -3.16 1.42 15.29
CA ARG A 57 -3.79 0.95 14.05
C ARG A 57 -5.29 1.21 14.11
N PRO A 58 -5.89 1.70 13.00
CA PRO A 58 -7.33 1.90 12.95
C PRO A 58 -8.08 0.57 13.02
N SER A 59 -9.28 0.60 13.59
CA SER A 59 -10.19 -0.54 13.52
C SER A 59 -10.72 -0.76 12.10
N ALA A 60 -11.17 -1.98 11.82
CA ALA A 60 -11.83 -2.27 10.55
C ALA A 60 -13.10 -1.42 10.33
N SER A 61 -13.84 -1.08 11.41
CA SER A 61 -15.02 -0.22 11.32
C SER A 61 -14.66 1.21 10.91
N TYR A 62 -13.59 1.77 11.48
CA TYR A 62 -13.09 3.09 11.09
C TYR A 62 -12.66 3.11 9.63
N LEU A 63 -11.94 2.06 9.17
CA LEU A 63 -11.55 1.94 7.76
C LEU A 63 -12.77 1.89 6.84
N TYR A 64 -13.81 1.13 7.21
CA TYR A 64 -15.05 1.05 6.44
C TYR A 64 -15.73 2.42 6.29
N GLU A 65 -15.83 3.19 7.38
CA GLU A 65 -16.40 4.54 7.36
C GLU A 65 -15.55 5.49 6.50
N CYS A 66 -14.22 5.46 6.64
CA CYS A 66 -13.32 6.26 5.81
C CYS A 66 -13.51 5.97 4.32
N PHE A 67 -13.50 4.70 3.93
CA PHE A 67 -13.65 4.31 2.53
C PHE A 67 -15.04 4.66 1.99
N GLY A 68 -16.10 4.52 2.79
CA GLY A 68 -17.45 4.96 2.42
C GLY A 68 -17.49 6.45 2.10
N ASN A 69 -16.93 7.28 2.99
CA ASN A 69 -16.86 8.73 2.78
C ASN A 69 -16.05 9.10 1.52
N TRP A 70 -14.96 8.37 1.25
CA TRP A 70 -14.16 8.60 0.04
C TRP A 70 -14.91 8.23 -1.23
N ILE A 71 -15.62 7.09 -1.23
CA ILE A 71 -16.43 6.68 -2.38
C ILE A 71 -17.48 7.75 -2.68
N THR A 72 -18.19 8.25 -1.66
CA THR A 72 -19.18 9.30 -1.86
C THR A 72 -18.56 10.57 -2.44
N ALA A 73 -17.46 11.05 -1.88
CA ALA A 73 -16.81 12.27 -2.34
C ALA A 73 -16.17 12.16 -3.74
N ILE A 74 -15.78 10.96 -4.17
CA ILE A 74 -15.11 10.74 -5.46
C ILE A 74 -16.12 10.37 -6.55
N CYS A 75 -17.13 9.55 -6.22
CA CYS A 75 -18.03 8.95 -7.21
C CYS A 75 -19.43 9.57 -7.23
N ASP A 76 -19.94 10.04 -6.09
CA ASP A 76 -21.34 10.43 -5.93
C ASP A 76 -21.54 11.96 -5.86
N ASP A 77 -20.57 12.71 -5.34
CA ASP A 77 -20.63 14.17 -5.26
C ASP A 77 -20.18 14.81 -6.58
N PRO A 78 -21.05 15.57 -7.27
CA PRO A 78 -20.67 16.27 -8.50
C PRO A 78 -19.74 17.46 -8.26
N ASN A 79 -19.56 17.89 -7.00
CA ASN A 79 -18.69 19.01 -6.65
C ASN A 79 -17.34 18.50 -6.14
N PRO A 80 -16.22 18.88 -6.76
CA PRO A 80 -14.90 18.50 -6.28
C PRO A 80 -14.65 19.03 -4.86
N SER A 81 -14.07 18.18 -4.03
CA SER A 81 -13.63 18.48 -2.67
C SER A 81 -12.10 18.36 -2.57
N GLU A 82 -11.51 18.90 -1.50
CA GLU A 82 -10.08 18.69 -1.23
C GLU A 82 -9.71 17.20 -1.20
N LEU A 83 -10.64 16.35 -0.74
CA LEU A 83 -10.44 14.92 -0.73
C LEU A 83 -10.41 14.35 -2.17
N SER A 84 -11.41 14.64 -3.00
CA SER A 84 -11.44 14.11 -4.38
C SER A 84 -10.27 14.63 -5.21
N ASN A 85 -9.93 15.91 -5.06
CA ASN A 85 -8.79 16.54 -5.74
C ASN A 85 -7.46 15.83 -5.46
N GLN A 86 -7.26 15.31 -4.24
CA GLN A 86 -6.07 14.52 -3.91
C GLN A 86 -5.97 13.22 -4.73
N PHE A 87 -7.09 12.60 -5.07
CA PHE A 87 -7.12 11.41 -5.92
C PHE A 87 -6.90 11.77 -7.37
N ASP A 88 -7.53 12.83 -7.87
CA ASP A 88 -7.37 13.30 -9.25
C ASP A 88 -5.90 13.66 -9.56
N ILE A 89 -5.27 14.45 -8.68
CA ILE A 89 -3.85 14.82 -8.81
C ILE A 89 -2.94 13.59 -8.78
N ALA A 90 -3.22 12.64 -7.88
CA ALA A 90 -2.44 11.42 -7.76
C ALA A 90 -2.56 10.54 -9.02
N GLU A 91 -3.75 10.50 -9.62
CA GLU A 91 -4.00 9.81 -10.88
C GLU A 91 -3.25 10.48 -12.04
N GLU A 92 -3.29 11.80 -12.18
CA GLU A 92 -2.50 12.53 -13.19
C GLU A 92 -1.00 12.23 -13.08
N ILE A 93 -0.45 12.24 -11.86
CA ILE A 93 0.96 11.88 -11.60
C ILE A 93 1.25 10.44 -12.02
N LYS A 94 0.33 9.50 -11.73
CA LYS A 94 0.49 8.10 -12.15
C LYS A 94 0.46 7.96 -13.67
N PHE A 95 -0.46 8.65 -14.36
CA PHE A 95 -0.53 8.66 -15.81
C PHE A 95 0.72 9.24 -16.46
N ALA A 96 1.25 10.34 -15.93
CA ALA A 96 2.49 10.93 -16.42
C ALA A 96 3.71 10.00 -16.26
N ASN A 97 3.69 9.14 -15.23
CA ASN A 97 4.76 8.17 -14.95
C ASN A 97 4.50 6.76 -15.52
N LEU A 98 3.49 6.57 -16.37
CA LEU A 98 3.17 5.26 -16.95
C LEU A 98 4.33 4.67 -17.77
N GLU A 99 5.05 5.52 -18.49
CA GLU A 99 6.18 5.05 -19.31
C GLU A 99 7.35 4.58 -18.43
N THR A 100 7.64 5.24 -17.31
CA THR A 100 8.70 4.82 -16.38
C THR A 100 8.32 3.56 -15.59
N LEU A 101 7.04 3.34 -15.31
CA LEU A 101 6.55 2.13 -14.63
C LEU A 101 6.73 0.85 -15.46
N LYS A 102 6.55 0.91 -16.78
CA LYS A 102 6.69 -0.25 -17.68
C LYS A 102 8.11 -0.85 -17.70
N PHE A 103 9.13 -0.07 -17.38
CA PHE A 103 10.53 -0.50 -17.39
C PHE A 103 11.07 -0.93 -16.01
N ASN A 104 10.31 -0.71 -14.94
CA ASN A 104 10.77 -0.93 -13.55
C ASN A 104 10.16 -2.17 -12.87
N ILE A 105 9.44 -3.02 -13.59
CA ILE A 105 8.96 -4.30 -13.04
C ILE A 105 10.14 -5.28 -13.02
N SER A 106 10.94 -5.20 -11.96
CA SER A 106 11.95 -6.21 -11.69
C SER A 106 11.27 -7.58 -11.52
N PRO A 107 11.93 -8.67 -11.93
CA PRO A 107 11.41 -10.00 -11.68
C PRO A 107 11.28 -10.26 -10.17
N CYS A 108 10.27 -11.06 -9.81
CA CYS A 108 10.12 -11.55 -8.45
C CYS A 108 11.35 -12.39 -8.08
N HIS A 109 11.91 -12.15 -6.90
CA HIS A 109 12.97 -12.96 -6.34
C HIS A 109 12.48 -14.40 -6.17
N GLU A 110 13.30 -15.39 -6.53
CA GLU A 110 12.92 -16.81 -6.51
C GLU A 110 12.56 -17.30 -5.10
N GLY A 111 13.18 -16.73 -4.08
CA GLY A 111 12.88 -16.98 -2.67
C GLY A 111 11.68 -16.21 -2.09
N ALA A 112 10.96 -15.41 -2.89
CA ALA A 112 9.76 -14.70 -2.43
C ALA A 112 8.53 -15.63 -2.49
N ILE A 113 7.78 -15.72 -1.40
CA ILE A 113 6.71 -16.72 -1.22
C ILE A 113 5.39 -16.03 -0.88
N TYR A 114 4.39 -16.21 -1.75
CA TYR A 114 3.06 -15.58 -1.63
C TYR A 114 1.93 -16.59 -1.48
N PHE A 115 2.28 -17.83 -1.17
CA PHE A 115 1.36 -18.92 -0.94
C PHE A 115 1.62 -19.51 0.43
N SER A 116 0.58 -20.10 1.02
CA SER A 116 0.69 -20.74 2.33
C SER A 116 1.70 -21.89 2.28
N ARG A 117 2.56 -21.97 3.30
CA ARG A 117 3.45 -23.12 3.56
C ARG A 117 3.30 -23.55 5.02
N PRO A 118 3.46 -24.85 5.35
CA PRO A 118 3.59 -25.28 6.72
C PRO A 118 4.75 -24.55 7.41
N LEU A 119 4.59 -24.21 8.69
CA LEU A 119 5.73 -23.87 9.52
C LEU A 119 6.54 -25.16 9.67
N LEU A 120 7.76 -25.21 9.12
CA LEU A 120 8.64 -26.33 9.39
C LEU A 120 9.07 -26.19 10.85
N ASP A 121 8.83 -27.24 11.64
CA ASP A 121 9.34 -27.35 13.00
C ASP A 121 10.86 -27.61 12.89
N ASP A 122 11.67 -26.55 12.96
CA ASP A 122 13.13 -26.62 13.14
C ASP A 122 13.50 -26.82 14.63
#